data_AF-A0AAW8UD16-F1
#
_entry.id   AF-A0AAW8UD16-F1
#
_cell.length_a   1.000
_cell.length_b   1.000
_cell.length_c   1.000
_cell.angle_alpha   90.00
_cell.angle_beta   90.00
_cell.angle_gamma   90.00
#
_symmetry.space_group_name_H-M   'P 1'
#
loop_
_entity.id
_entity.type
_entity.pdbx_description
1 polymer ?
#
loop_
_entity_poly.entity_id
_entity_poly.type
_entity_poly.pdbx_seq_one_letter_code
_entity_poly.pdbx_strand_id
1 'polypeptide(L)'
;MKLFDGQNTLTVERKDEQFIVYLTGTQVNQHELVFLKSKTKLEVSEDDDYAFQISYLLSSQAKSLKTLIFEMKSELDRLELILQIKKLFVQNSGYKIPFVHPENIFFDDGQFNFIHMGVKEGIVPMAFNPELFLSQYKGIVLSILNPKLSYDHFVNGELSLKDKFSRSLASCESFEAIQQLVELKRLKEKQKEATSLVKVSKGRYQFFKYAGSVAVVAAIAMGVLTVVDQKTTIPKQKAIMAAQADFITNHYDKTLDDLKAYQPKQLSKDARFVLASSSINLANLSQTQKAAVLNNISSTTDDNTLNYWIYQGRGEFEKALNLAKNIGDDQLTLLAYTDLYQATKLNTSMNGDEKQKKLEEYNKQIQELSKSLGK
;
A
#
# COMPACT_ATOMS: atom_id res chain seq x y z
N MET A 1 -24.50 19.97 31.88
CA MET A 1 -23.02 20.03 31.84
C MET A 1 -22.55 21.11 32.80
N LYS A 2 -21.42 20.91 33.50
CA LYS A 2 -20.84 21.93 34.40
C LYS A 2 -19.72 22.65 33.67
N LEU A 3 -19.76 23.97 33.63
CA LEU A 3 -18.76 24.83 33.00
C LEU A 3 -18.05 25.63 34.09
N PHE A 4 -16.72 25.73 34.03
CA PHE A 4 -15.93 26.45 35.02
C PHE A 4 -15.06 27.51 34.34
N ASP A 5 -15.14 28.76 34.80
CA ASP A 5 -14.42 29.90 34.20
C ASP A 5 -13.14 30.31 34.96
N GLY A 6 -12.69 29.53 35.94
CA GLY A 6 -11.59 29.91 36.82
C GLY A 6 -12.02 30.46 38.19
N GLN A 7 -13.28 30.86 38.33
CA GLN A 7 -13.82 31.38 39.60
C GLN A 7 -15.21 30.82 39.90
N ASN A 8 -16.06 30.71 38.89
CA ASN A 8 -17.46 30.35 38.99
C ASN A 8 -17.71 29.05 38.23
N THR A 9 -18.64 28.24 38.76
CA THR A 9 -19.15 27.04 38.07
C THR A 9 -20.61 27.23 37.74
N LEU A 10 -20.97 27.09 36.46
CA LEU A 10 -22.36 27.13 35.99
C LEU A 10 -22.80 25.74 35.53
N THR A 11 -24.00 25.32 35.90
CA THR A 11 -24.65 24.18 35.26
C THR A 11 -25.44 24.68 34.08
N VAL A 12 -25.21 24.12 32.90
CA VAL A 12 -25.94 24.47 31.68
C VAL A 12 -26.49 23.23 30.99
N GLU A 13 -27.55 23.40 30.23
CA GLU A 13 -28.14 22.37 29.38
C GLU A 13 -28.35 22.93 27.98
N ARG A 14 -28.09 22.10 26.97
CA ARG A 14 -28.30 22.45 25.56
C ARG A 14 -29.41 21.57 25.00
N LYS A 15 -30.50 22.18 24.53
CA LYS A 15 -31.61 21.54 23.84
C LYS A 15 -31.74 22.18 22.47
N ASP A 16 -31.40 21.50 21.37
CA ASP A 16 -31.43 21.98 19.98
C ASP A 16 -31.16 23.50 19.77
N GLU A 17 -32.20 24.33 19.83
CA GLU A 17 -32.17 25.79 19.63
C GLU A 17 -32.18 26.61 20.94
N GLN A 18 -31.87 25.98 22.07
CA GLN A 18 -31.87 26.58 23.40
C GLN A 18 -30.61 26.26 24.19
N PHE A 19 -30.11 27.29 24.87
CA PHE A 19 -29.05 27.20 25.87
C PHE A 19 -29.65 27.66 27.20
N ILE A 20 -29.74 26.74 28.17
CA ILE A 20 -30.34 26.99 29.48
C ILE A 20 -29.23 27.01 30.52
N VAL A 21 -29.18 28.08 31.31
CA VAL A 21 -28.25 28.21 32.44
C VAL A 21 -29.04 28.05 33.73
N TYR A 22 -28.67 27.08 34.54
CA TYR A 22 -29.24 26.84 35.86
C TYR A 22 -28.37 27.51 36.92
N LEU A 23 -29.02 28.22 37.84
CA LEU A 23 -28.39 29.05 38.85
C LEU A 23 -28.90 28.67 40.25
N THR A 24 -27.97 28.50 41.18
CA THR A 24 -28.31 28.32 42.59
C THR A 24 -28.70 29.65 43.22
N GLY A 25 -29.34 29.61 44.40
CA GLY A 25 -29.80 30.82 45.10
C GLY A 25 -28.66 31.78 45.50
N THR A 26 -27.41 31.31 45.57
CA THR A 26 -26.22 32.14 45.85
C THR A 26 -25.61 32.78 44.61
N GLN A 27 -25.99 32.33 43.41
CA GLN A 27 -25.49 32.84 42.13
C GLN A 27 -26.36 33.99 41.57
N VAL A 28 -27.41 34.36 42.29
CA VAL A 28 -28.33 35.45 41.97
C VAL A 28 -28.52 36.32 43.20
N ASN A 29 -28.41 37.64 43.04
CA ASN A 29 -28.73 38.58 44.11
C ASN A 29 -30.26 38.63 44.31
N GLN A 30 -30.70 38.04 45.42
CA GLN A 30 -32.12 37.91 45.74
C GLN A 30 -32.81 39.26 46.06
N HIS A 31 -32.04 40.28 46.46
CA HIS A 31 -32.58 41.60 46.79
C HIS A 31 -32.97 42.40 45.54
N GLU A 32 -32.45 42.03 44.37
CA GLU A 32 -32.67 42.74 43.10
C GLU A 32 -33.47 41.92 42.08
N LEU A 33 -34.19 40.87 42.51
CA LEU A 33 -34.88 39.95 41.60
C LEU A 33 -35.84 40.66 40.64
N VAL A 34 -36.56 41.68 41.09
CA VAL A 34 -37.49 42.46 40.25
C VAL A 34 -36.72 43.17 39.13
N PHE A 35 -35.58 43.78 39.46
CA PHE A 35 -34.73 44.44 38.48
C PHE A 35 -34.10 43.45 37.50
N LEU A 36 -33.57 42.32 38.01
CA LEU A 36 -32.94 41.29 37.20
C LEU A 36 -33.94 40.65 36.22
N LYS A 37 -35.14 40.28 36.68
CA LYS A 37 -36.23 39.78 35.82
C LYS A 37 -36.68 40.78 34.75
N SER A 38 -36.49 42.08 34.97
CA SER A 38 -36.80 43.11 33.96
C SER A 38 -35.73 43.24 32.86
N LYS A 39 -34.50 42.80 33.14
CA LYS A 39 -33.33 42.93 32.24
C LYS A 39 -32.90 41.61 31.61
N THR A 40 -33.24 40.49 32.23
CA THR A 40 -32.91 39.14 31.78
C THR A 40 -34.17 38.26 31.84
N LYS A 41 -34.20 37.19 31.05
CA LYS A 41 -35.25 36.16 31.10
C LYS A 41 -35.02 35.22 32.28
N LEU A 42 -34.90 35.77 33.48
CA LEU A 42 -34.67 35.02 34.72
C LEU A 42 -35.99 34.43 35.21
N GLU A 43 -36.08 33.11 35.23
CA GLU A 43 -37.26 32.37 35.66
C GLU A 43 -36.92 31.53 36.90
N VAL A 44 -37.95 31.14 37.66
CA VAL A 44 -37.77 30.15 38.74
C VAL A 44 -37.55 28.80 38.05
N SER A 45 -36.55 28.03 38.51
CA SER A 45 -36.29 26.73 37.91
C SER A 45 -37.38 25.73 38.31
N GLU A 46 -37.72 24.83 37.38
CA GLU A 46 -38.58 23.68 37.66
C GLU A 46 -37.80 22.50 38.28
N ASP A 47 -36.47 22.58 38.29
CA ASP A 47 -35.56 21.59 38.87
C ASP A 47 -35.34 21.89 40.36
N ASP A 48 -35.61 20.91 41.22
CA ASP A 48 -35.49 21.03 42.69
C ASP A 48 -34.06 21.39 43.15
N ASP A 49 -33.04 21.09 42.34
CA ASP A 49 -31.63 21.36 42.66
C ASP A 49 -31.22 22.83 42.40
N TYR A 50 -32.02 23.61 41.67
CA TYR A 50 -31.67 24.98 41.27
C TYR A 50 -32.78 26.00 41.60
N ALA A 51 -32.38 27.21 41.99
CA ALA A 51 -33.35 28.25 42.37
C ALA A 51 -33.89 29.00 41.14
N PHE A 52 -33.03 29.22 40.13
CA PHE A 52 -33.36 30.02 38.97
C PHE A 52 -32.80 29.43 37.68
N GLN A 53 -33.39 29.79 36.55
CA GLN A 53 -32.88 29.45 35.23
C GLN A 53 -32.94 30.65 34.27
N ILE A 54 -32.06 30.67 33.28
CA ILE A 54 -32.08 31.63 32.18
C ILE A 54 -32.00 30.89 30.86
N SER A 55 -33.00 31.10 30.00
CA SER A 55 -33.11 30.46 28.69
C SER A 55 -32.74 31.42 27.56
N TYR A 56 -31.76 31.01 26.76
CA TYR A 56 -31.29 31.73 25.58
C TYR A 56 -31.70 30.98 24.32
N LEU A 57 -32.20 31.72 23.31
CA LEU A 57 -32.48 31.17 21.99
C LEU A 57 -31.19 31.18 21.17
N LEU A 58 -30.85 30.04 20.58
CA LEU A 58 -29.73 29.87 19.67
C LEU A 58 -30.25 29.79 18.24
N SER A 59 -29.52 30.36 17.28
CA SER A 59 -29.80 30.12 15.87
C SER A 59 -29.49 28.66 15.51
N SER A 60 -30.21 28.10 14.54
CA SER A 60 -29.98 26.73 14.07
C SER A 60 -28.60 26.53 13.42
N GLN A 61 -27.91 27.61 13.06
CA GLN A 61 -26.56 27.60 12.48
C GLN A 61 -25.45 27.90 13.50
N ALA A 62 -25.80 28.29 14.73
CA ALA A 62 -24.84 28.66 15.75
C ALA A 62 -23.99 27.46 16.19
N LYS A 63 -22.66 27.62 16.12
CA LYS A 63 -21.71 26.61 16.60
C LYS A 63 -20.96 27.10 17.83
N SER A 64 -20.84 26.24 18.84
CA SER A 64 -19.99 26.55 20.00
C SER A 64 -18.52 26.60 19.59
N LEU A 65 -17.72 27.40 20.29
CA LEU A 65 -16.29 27.47 20.09
C LEU A 65 -15.62 26.10 20.32
N LYS A 66 -16.09 25.33 21.31
CA LYS A 66 -15.59 23.96 21.52
C LYS A 66 -15.79 23.05 20.31
N THR A 67 -16.95 23.13 19.66
CA THR A 67 -17.22 22.38 18.42
C THR A 67 -16.26 22.79 17.31
N LEU A 68 -16.04 24.10 17.12
CA LEU A 68 -15.11 24.61 16.11
C LEU A 68 -13.66 24.17 16.37
N ILE A 69 -13.21 24.19 17.64
CA ILE A 69 -11.87 23.73 18.04
C ILE A 69 -11.63 22.26 17.68
N PHE A 70 -12.67 21.43 17.77
CA PHE A 70 -12.61 20.01 17.46
C PHE A 70 -12.66 19.73 15.94
N GLU A 71 -13.43 20.51 15.19
CA GLU A 71 -13.55 20.38 13.73
C GLU A 71 -12.25 20.80 12.98
N MET A 72 -11.52 21.79 13.50
CA MET A 72 -10.32 22.33 12.86
C MET A 72 -9.16 21.32 12.88
N LYS A 73 -8.46 21.16 11.75
CA LYS A 73 -7.31 20.24 11.64
C LYS A 73 -6.00 20.95 11.41
N SER A 74 -6.01 22.04 10.65
CA SER A 74 -4.79 22.80 10.36
C SER A 74 -4.36 23.66 11.54
N GLU A 75 -3.05 23.73 11.77
CA GLU A 75 -2.45 24.69 12.71
C GLU A 75 -2.74 26.13 12.26
N LEU A 76 -2.75 26.40 10.95
CA LEU A 76 -3.03 27.72 10.40
C LEU A 76 -4.46 28.18 10.71
N ASP A 77 -5.46 27.31 10.50
CA ASP A 77 -6.87 27.59 10.80
C ASP A 77 -7.08 27.91 12.29
N ARG A 78 -6.38 27.17 13.17
CA ARG A 78 -6.40 27.42 14.63
C ARG A 78 -5.82 28.79 14.99
N LEU A 79 -4.72 29.19 14.35
CA LEU A 79 -4.13 30.51 14.53
C LEU A 79 -5.07 31.61 14.03
N GLU A 80 -5.74 31.41 12.91
CA GLU A 80 -6.73 32.37 12.39
C GLU A 80 -7.94 32.51 13.32
N LEU A 81 -8.44 31.42 13.88
CA LEU A 81 -9.52 31.41 14.86
C LEU A 81 -9.18 32.26 16.09
N ILE A 82 -7.96 32.14 16.62
CA ILE A 82 -7.48 32.95 17.76
C ILE A 82 -7.52 34.45 17.44
N LEU A 83 -7.10 34.83 16.22
CA LEU A 83 -7.13 36.23 15.78
C LEU A 83 -8.56 36.76 15.60
N GLN A 84 -9.51 35.91 15.17
CA GLN A 84 -10.91 36.29 15.04
C GLN A 84 -11.57 36.52 16.41
N ILE A 85 -11.30 35.64 17.37
CA ILE A 85 -11.86 35.72 18.74
C ILE A 85 -11.39 36.97 19.49
N LYS A 86 -10.25 37.56 19.11
CA LYS A 86 -9.75 38.83 19.65
C LYS A 86 -10.87 39.87 19.81
N LYS A 87 -11.72 40.02 18.79
CA LYS A 87 -12.78 41.05 18.76
C LYS A 87 -13.74 40.92 19.95
N LEU A 88 -14.03 39.69 20.38
CA LEU A 88 -14.90 39.39 21.51
C LEU A 88 -14.30 39.88 22.84
N PHE A 89 -12.97 39.79 22.98
CA PHE A 89 -12.26 40.15 24.22
C PHE A 89 -11.84 41.62 24.31
N VAL A 90 -12.03 42.40 23.23
CA VAL A 90 -11.76 43.85 23.20
C VAL A 90 -13.02 44.68 23.51
N GLN A 91 -14.21 44.08 23.42
CA GLN A 91 -15.47 44.78 23.69
C GLN A 91 -15.69 44.98 25.20
N ASN A 92 -15.63 46.23 25.64
CA ASN A 92 -15.80 46.59 27.04
C ASN A 92 -17.29 46.58 27.41
N SER A 93 -17.69 45.67 28.29
CA SER A 93 -19.10 45.42 28.60
C SER A 93 -19.44 46.04 29.94
N GLY A 94 -19.98 47.27 29.93
CA GLY A 94 -20.20 48.09 31.13
C GLY A 94 -20.80 47.37 32.33
N TYR A 95 -22.08 46.97 32.27
CA TYR A 95 -22.79 46.30 33.37
C TYR A 95 -22.89 44.77 33.22
N LYS A 96 -22.47 44.24 32.05
CA LYS A 96 -22.53 42.81 31.71
C LYS A 96 -21.14 42.22 31.79
N ILE A 97 -20.97 41.12 32.50
CA ILE A 97 -19.67 40.51 32.72
C ILE A 97 -19.64 39.16 32.00
N PRO A 98 -18.73 38.94 31.04
CA PRO A 98 -18.73 37.71 30.26
C PRO A 98 -18.35 36.50 31.12
N PHE A 99 -19.12 35.42 31.01
CA PHE A 99 -18.72 34.11 31.52
C PHE A 99 -17.84 33.43 30.47
N VAL A 100 -16.52 33.42 30.66
CA VAL A 100 -15.61 32.94 29.63
C VAL A 100 -15.48 31.42 29.70
N HIS A 101 -16.00 30.73 28.70
CA HIS A 101 -15.83 29.29 28.54
C HIS A 101 -16.04 28.89 27.06
N PRO A 102 -15.30 27.91 26.49
CA PRO A 102 -15.49 27.49 25.09
C PRO A 102 -16.90 27.00 24.74
N GLU A 103 -17.65 26.49 25.71
CA GLU A 103 -19.06 26.08 25.55
C GLU A 103 -20.06 27.25 25.65
N ASN A 104 -19.63 28.42 26.12
CA ASN A 104 -20.47 29.62 26.24
C ASN A 104 -20.20 30.66 25.13
N ILE A 105 -19.15 30.44 24.32
CA ILE A 105 -18.81 31.26 23.16
C ILE A 105 -19.40 30.58 21.93
N PHE A 106 -20.22 31.31 21.17
CA PHE A 106 -20.81 30.81 19.94
C PHE A 106 -20.42 31.68 18.76
N PHE A 107 -20.22 31.02 17.62
CA PHE A 107 -20.08 31.65 16.32
C PHE A 107 -21.43 31.67 15.62
N ASP A 108 -21.94 32.87 15.37
CA ASP A 108 -23.20 33.12 14.69
C ASP A 108 -23.08 34.38 13.83
N ASP A 109 -23.67 34.38 12.64
CA ASP A 109 -23.64 35.48 11.66
C ASP A 109 -22.24 36.13 11.45
N GLY A 110 -21.20 35.30 11.37
CA GLY A 110 -19.82 35.77 11.13
C GLY A 110 -19.11 36.40 12.34
N GLN A 111 -19.71 36.36 13.53
CA GLN A 111 -19.14 36.94 14.76
C GLN A 111 -19.17 35.95 15.94
N PHE A 112 -18.23 36.13 16.86
CA PHE A 112 -18.22 35.40 18.13
C PHE A 112 -18.94 36.21 19.20
N ASN A 113 -19.84 35.58 19.94
CA ASN A 113 -20.61 36.19 21.02
C ASN A 113 -20.62 35.29 22.26
N PHE A 114 -20.68 35.89 23.45
CA PHE A 114 -21.01 35.18 24.68
C PHE A 114 -22.53 35.01 24.77
N ILE A 115 -23.00 33.80 25.04
CA ILE A 115 -24.43 33.54 25.23
C ILE A 115 -24.86 34.00 26.62
N HIS A 116 -24.23 33.44 27.66
CA HIS A 116 -24.43 33.87 29.03
C HIS A 116 -23.40 34.94 29.43
N MET A 117 -23.92 36.03 29.99
CA MET A 117 -23.14 37.07 30.66
C MET A 117 -23.80 37.33 32.01
N GLY A 118 -22.96 37.45 33.04
CA GLY A 118 -23.37 37.92 34.35
C GLY A 118 -23.78 39.39 34.32
N VAL A 119 -24.40 39.81 35.42
CA VAL A 119 -24.79 41.19 35.66
C VAL A 119 -24.07 41.63 36.92
N LYS A 120 -23.39 42.78 36.86
CA LYS A 120 -22.64 43.32 38.00
C LYS A 120 -23.53 43.34 39.25
N GLU A 121 -23.03 42.76 40.35
CA GLU A 121 -23.73 42.65 41.66
C GLU A 121 -25.09 41.93 41.62
N GLY A 122 -25.43 41.28 40.51
CA GLY A 122 -26.75 40.71 40.25
C GLY A 122 -26.73 39.22 39.91
N ILE A 123 -26.02 38.84 38.86
CA ILE A 123 -25.98 37.46 38.33
C ILE A 123 -24.53 37.09 38.06
N VAL A 124 -24.12 35.88 38.41
CA VAL A 124 -22.75 35.38 38.17
C VAL A 124 -22.37 35.41 36.68
N PRO A 125 -21.15 35.84 36.31
CA PRO A 125 -20.14 36.50 37.15
C PRO A 125 -20.58 37.90 37.60
N MET A 126 -20.52 38.17 38.90
CA MET A 126 -21.01 39.42 39.49
C MET A 126 -19.96 40.54 39.55
N ALA A 127 -18.68 40.21 39.37
CA ALA A 127 -17.58 41.18 39.41
C ALA A 127 -16.60 40.92 38.26
N PHE A 128 -16.12 42.00 37.63
CA PHE A 128 -15.10 41.92 36.59
C PHE A 128 -13.71 41.94 37.21
N ASN A 129 -12.88 40.95 36.89
CA ASN A 129 -11.48 40.88 37.29
C ASN A 129 -10.59 40.85 36.03
N PRO A 130 -9.79 41.90 35.76
CA PRO A 130 -8.92 41.96 34.58
C PRO A 130 -7.87 40.84 34.51
N GLU A 131 -7.31 40.43 35.65
CA GLU A 131 -6.28 39.38 35.70
C GLU A 131 -6.89 38.01 35.39
N LEU A 132 -8.06 37.72 35.98
CA LEU A 132 -8.83 36.53 35.65
C LEU A 132 -9.25 36.55 34.18
N PHE A 133 -9.70 37.69 33.65
CA PHE A 133 -10.11 37.81 32.25
C PHE A 133 -8.96 37.56 31.28
N LEU A 134 -7.74 38.01 31.60
CA LEU A 134 -6.54 37.66 30.84
C LEU A 134 -6.21 36.16 30.96
N SER A 135 -6.31 35.57 32.16
CA SER A 135 -6.10 34.12 32.37
C SER A 135 -7.09 33.27 31.58
N GLN A 136 -8.38 33.64 31.63
CA GLN A 136 -9.45 33.03 30.86
C GLN A 136 -9.18 33.12 29.35
N TYR A 137 -8.73 34.28 28.86
CA TYR A 137 -8.35 34.46 27.47
C TYR A 137 -7.16 33.58 27.07
N LYS A 138 -6.11 33.48 27.90
CA LYS A 138 -5.01 32.53 27.69
C LYS A 138 -5.54 31.09 27.63
N GLY A 139 -6.46 30.72 28.54
CA GLY A 139 -7.11 29.42 28.53
C GLY A 139 -7.83 29.11 27.22
N ILE A 140 -8.57 30.08 26.66
CA ILE A 140 -9.22 29.95 25.36
C ILE A 140 -8.16 29.73 24.27
N VAL A 141 -7.15 30.59 24.17
CA VAL A 141 -6.08 30.49 23.17
C VAL A 141 -5.37 29.13 23.24
N LEU A 142 -5.02 28.67 24.44
CA LEU A 142 -4.35 27.40 24.65
C LEU A 142 -5.26 26.21 24.33
N SER A 143 -6.55 26.28 24.62
CA SER A 143 -7.53 25.26 24.24
C SER A 143 -7.71 25.15 22.73
N ILE A 144 -7.64 26.28 22.00
CA ILE A 144 -7.68 26.29 20.53
C ILE A 144 -6.44 25.64 19.94
N LEU A 145 -5.25 25.89 20.52
CA LEU A 145 -4.01 25.26 20.06
C LEU A 145 -3.93 23.79 20.44
N ASN A 146 -4.53 23.40 21.57
CA ASN A 146 -4.43 22.07 22.14
C ASN A 146 -5.83 21.45 22.38
N PRO A 147 -6.52 20.98 21.32
CA PRO A 147 -7.92 20.53 21.39
C PRO A 147 -8.13 19.30 22.28
N LYS A 148 -7.06 18.57 22.63
CA LYS A 148 -7.12 17.38 23.49
C LYS A 148 -7.15 17.72 24.98
N LEU A 149 -6.85 18.97 25.34
CA LEU A 149 -6.74 19.42 26.72
C LEU A 149 -7.96 20.28 27.06
N SER A 150 -8.56 20.04 28.23
CA SER A 150 -9.71 20.83 28.68
C SER A 150 -9.28 22.26 29.00
N TYR A 151 -10.19 23.21 28.72
CA TYR A 151 -10.07 24.60 29.11
C TYR A 151 -9.83 24.76 30.62
N ASP A 152 -10.55 23.99 31.43
CA ASP A 152 -10.52 24.09 32.90
C ASP A 152 -9.10 23.94 33.47
N HIS A 153 -8.32 23.00 32.92
CA HIS A 153 -6.94 22.79 33.36
C HIS A 153 -6.01 23.95 33.02
N PHE A 154 -6.28 24.69 31.94
CA PHE A 154 -5.49 25.86 31.59
C PHE A 154 -5.77 27.03 32.53
N VAL A 155 -7.05 27.24 32.87
CA VAL A 155 -7.44 28.35 33.76
C VAL A 155 -7.01 28.10 35.20
N ASN A 156 -7.02 26.84 35.66
CA ASN A 156 -6.50 26.46 36.97
C ASN A 156 -4.96 26.51 37.06
N GLY A 157 -4.24 26.71 35.96
CA GLY A 157 -2.77 26.69 35.95
C GLY A 157 -2.16 25.31 36.24
N GLU A 158 -2.96 24.24 36.15
CA GLU A 158 -2.57 22.87 36.51
C GLU A 158 -1.67 22.18 35.47
N LEU A 159 -1.47 22.81 34.31
CA LEU A 159 -0.95 22.11 33.14
C LEU A 159 0.49 22.47 32.75
N SER A 160 1.34 21.43 32.64
CA SER A 160 2.67 21.57 32.05
C SER A 160 2.58 21.59 30.52
N LEU A 161 2.81 22.77 29.94
CA LEU A 161 2.81 22.97 28.49
C LEU A 161 4.09 22.40 27.85
N LYS A 162 3.93 21.40 26.99
CA LYS A 162 5.08 20.73 26.32
C LYS A 162 5.74 21.63 25.27
N ASP A 163 4.93 22.32 24.49
CA ASP A 163 5.38 23.15 23.36
C ASP A 163 5.94 24.51 23.83
N LYS A 164 6.98 25.00 23.13
CA LYS A 164 7.62 26.29 23.43
C LYS A 164 6.69 27.47 23.17
N PHE A 165 5.87 27.40 22.12
CA PHE A 165 4.97 28.49 21.74
C PHE A 165 3.85 28.71 22.77
N SER A 166 3.23 27.63 23.22
CA SER A 166 2.21 27.59 24.27
C SER A 166 2.77 28.14 25.59
N ARG A 167 4.01 27.77 25.96
CA ARG A 167 4.70 28.34 27.13
C ARG A 167 4.90 29.85 26.99
N SER A 168 5.34 30.32 25.83
CA SER A 168 5.46 31.75 25.56
C SER A 168 4.12 32.48 25.66
N LEU A 169 3.03 31.89 25.18
CA LEU A 169 1.68 32.46 25.29
C LEU A 169 1.19 32.53 26.75
N ALA A 170 1.47 31.50 27.56
CA ALA A 170 1.11 31.49 28.96
C ALA A 170 1.85 32.59 29.76
N SER A 171 3.10 32.89 29.42
CA SER A 171 3.90 33.94 30.05
C SER A 171 3.56 35.37 29.63
N CYS A 172 2.71 35.57 28.61
CA CYS A 172 2.35 36.93 28.17
C CYS A 172 1.55 37.70 29.23
N GLU A 173 1.86 38.97 29.44
CA GLU A 173 1.18 39.80 30.44
C GLU A 173 0.03 40.64 29.86
N SER A 174 -0.17 40.61 28.54
CA SER A 174 -1.22 41.40 27.89
C SER A 174 -1.87 40.67 26.71
N PHE A 175 -3.11 41.06 26.41
CA PHE A 175 -3.84 40.61 25.22
C PHE A 175 -3.05 40.91 23.94
N GLU A 176 -2.40 42.07 23.87
CA GLU A 176 -1.61 42.49 22.71
C GLU A 176 -0.38 41.61 22.49
N ALA A 177 0.35 41.26 23.56
CA ALA A 177 1.51 40.38 23.47
C ALA A 177 1.14 38.98 22.94
N ILE A 178 0.01 38.43 23.40
CA ILE A 178 -0.53 37.15 22.90
C ILE A 178 -0.82 37.25 21.40
N GLN A 179 -1.46 38.34 20.98
CA GLN A 179 -1.85 38.56 19.58
C GLN A 179 -0.63 38.67 18.67
N GLN A 180 0.37 39.48 19.05
CA GLN A 180 1.61 39.63 18.27
C GLN A 180 2.33 38.29 18.10
N LEU A 181 2.40 37.46 19.14
CA LEU A 181 3.00 36.12 19.04
C LEU A 181 2.24 35.20 18.07
N VAL A 182 0.90 35.21 18.12
CA VAL A 182 0.05 34.42 17.23
C VAL A 182 0.19 34.87 15.78
N GLU A 183 0.20 36.19 15.53
CA GLU A 183 0.39 36.74 14.18
C GLU A 183 1.76 36.38 13.59
N LEU A 184 2.83 36.50 14.38
CA LEU A 184 4.18 36.11 13.96
C LEU A 184 4.26 34.62 13.60
N LYS A 185 3.64 33.76 14.40
CA LYS A 185 3.59 32.32 14.14
C LYS A 185 2.76 32.00 12.89
N ARG A 186 1.62 32.67 12.69
CA ARG A 186 0.77 32.51 11.50
C ARG A 186 1.52 32.87 10.22
N LEU A 187 2.24 33.99 10.20
CA LEU A 187 3.03 34.43 9.04
C LEU A 187 4.11 33.41 8.67
N LYS A 188 4.82 32.87 9.68
CA LYS A 188 5.83 31.82 9.48
C LYS A 188 5.23 30.54 8.90
N GLU A 189 4.08 30.08 9.43
CA GLU A 189 3.45 28.87 8.92
C GLU A 189 2.93 29.04 7.49
N LYS A 190 2.35 30.21 7.17
CA LYS A 190 1.90 30.55 5.82
C LYS A 190 3.07 30.58 4.82
N GLN A 191 4.22 31.12 5.21
CA GLN A 191 5.43 31.10 4.38
C GLN A 191 5.97 29.67 4.18
N LYS A 192 5.91 28.83 5.21
CA LYS A 192 6.30 27.43 5.14
C LYS A 192 5.39 26.63 4.21
N GLU A 193 4.07 26.80 4.28
CA GLU A 193 3.15 26.18 3.31
C GLU A 193 3.45 26.63 1.87
N ALA A 194 3.73 27.92 1.66
CA ALA A 194 4.03 28.45 0.32
C ALA A 194 5.37 27.93 -0.26
N THR A 195 6.36 27.66 0.59
CA THR A 195 7.71 27.21 0.17
C THR A 195 7.84 25.69 0.11
N SER A 196 7.11 24.95 0.96
CA SER A 196 7.23 23.49 1.05
C SER A 196 6.21 22.72 0.21
N LEU A 197 5.09 23.35 -0.19
CA LEU A 197 4.02 22.66 -0.92
C LEU A 197 3.78 23.30 -2.28
N VAL A 198 4.11 22.56 -3.35
CA VAL A 198 3.66 22.88 -4.71
C VAL A 198 2.25 22.32 -4.87
N LYS A 199 1.25 23.20 -4.98
CA LYS A 199 -0.13 22.80 -5.28
C LYS A 199 -0.18 22.23 -6.70
N VAL A 200 -0.33 20.91 -6.82
CA VAL A 200 -0.55 20.22 -8.09
C VAL A 200 -2.02 19.88 -8.28
N SER A 201 -2.47 19.82 -9.54
CA SER A 201 -3.83 19.39 -9.83
C SER A 201 -4.03 17.92 -9.42
N LYS A 202 -5.13 17.62 -8.73
CA LYS A 202 -5.45 16.28 -8.24
C LYS A 202 -5.46 15.24 -9.37
N GLY A 203 -5.98 15.60 -10.55
CA GLY A 203 -6.03 14.71 -11.72
C GLY A 203 -4.65 14.36 -12.27
N ARG A 204 -3.75 15.35 -12.41
CA ARG A 204 -2.38 15.09 -12.88
C ARG A 204 -1.61 14.22 -11.88
N TYR A 205 -1.77 14.49 -10.58
CA TYR A 205 -1.16 13.68 -9.54
C TYR A 205 -1.64 12.21 -9.59
N GLN A 206 -2.96 11.99 -9.69
CA GLN A 206 -3.51 10.63 -9.79
C GLN A 206 -3.04 9.92 -11.05
N PHE A 207 -3.04 10.59 -12.20
CA PHE A 207 -2.52 10.03 -13.45
C PHE A 207 -1.07 9.57 -13.30
N PHE A 208 -0.16 10.44 -12.84
CA PHE A 208 1.25 10.08 -12.69
C PHE A 208 1.48 8.98 -11.64
N LYS A 209 0.72 8.99 -10.55
CA LYS A 209 0.80 7.95 -9.52
C LYS A 209 0.46 6.57 -10.09
N TYR A 210 -0.64 6.45 -10.83
CA TYR A 210 -1.07 5.16 -11.38
C TYR A 210 -0.29 4.78 -12.64
N ALA A 211 -0.13 5.70 -13.60
CA ALA A 211 0.64 5.45 -14.82
C ALA A 211 2.10 5.12 -14.50
N GLY A 212 2.72 5.82 -13.54
CA GLY A 212 4.07 5.51 -13.07
C GLY A 212 4.16 4.12 -12.45
N SER A 213 3.19 3.75 -11.60
CA SER A 213 3.17 2.41 -10.98
C SER A 213 3.04 1.30 -12.04
N VAL A 214 2.13 1.47 -13.01
CA VAL A 214 1.94 0.52 -14.11
C VAL A 214 3.20 0.42 -14.99
N ALA A 215 3.82 1.56 -15.30
CA ALA A 215 5.05 1.59 -16.10
C ALA A 215 6.21 0.83 -15.42
N VAL A 216 6.35 0.96 -14.09
CA VAL A 216 7.37 0.22 -13.32
C VAL A 216 7.12 -1.28 -13.38
N VAL A 217 5.88 -1.73 -13.18
CA VAL A 217 5.53 -3.16 -13.26
C VAL A 217 5.78 -3.71 -14.66
N ALA A 218 5.40 -2.97 -15.70
CA ALA A 218 5.65 -3.35 -17.09
C ALA A 218 7.15 -3.44 -17.41
N ALA A 219 7.95 -2.50 -16.91
CA ALA A 219 9.41 -2.51 -17.09
C ALA A 219 10.04 -3.74 -16.43
N ILE A 220 9.61 -4.11 -15.23
CA ILE A 220 10.10 -5.32 -14.53
C ILE A 220 9.71 -6.58 -15.33
N ALA A 221 8.46 -6.69 -15.81
CA ALA A 221 8.02 -7.83 -16.60
C ALA A 221 8.84 -7.99 -17.90
N MET A 222 9.08 -6.89 -18.62
CA MET A 222 9.96 -6.91 -19.80
C MET A 222 11.41 -7.29 -19.43
N GLY A 223 11.92 -6.82 -18.29
CA GLY A 223 13.24 -7.20 -17.78
C GLY A 223 13.36 -8.71 -17.52
N VAL A 224 12.33 -9.33 -16.95
CA VAL A 224 12.32 -10.79 -16.72
C VAL A 224 12.28 -11.56 -18.04
N LEU A 225 11.38 -11.19 -18.97
CA LEU A 225 11.26 -11.84 -20.27
C LEU A 225 12.56 -11.79 -21.06
N THR A 226 13.23 -10.63 -21.08
CA THR A 226 14.51 -10.47 -21.78
C THR A 226 15.62 -11.34 -21.20
N VAL A 227 15.70 -11.50 -19.88
CA VAL A 227 16.66 -12.42 -19.23
C VAL A 227 16.36 -13.88 -19.58
N VAL A 228 15.08 -14.27 -19.60
CA VAL A 228 14.67 -15.64 -19.99
C VAL A 228 15.07 -15.92 -21.44
N ASP A 229 14.82 -14.98 -22.36
CA ASP A 229 15.18 -15.14 -23.77
C ASP A 229 16.69 -15.21 -23.98
N GLN A 230 17.47 -14.38 -23.29
CA GLN A 230 18.93 -14.41 -23.36
C GLN A 230 19.52 -15.73 -22.87
N LYS A 231 18.92 -16.35 -21.84
CA LYS A 231 19.45 -17.59 -21.25
C LYS A 231 18.95 -18.86 -21.93
N THR A 232 17.77 -18.85 -22.55
CA THR A 232 17.14 -20.07 -23.07
C THR A 232 16.89 -20.01 -24.58
N THR A 233 16.09 -19.04 -25.04
CA THR A 233 15.65 -18.95 -26.44
C THR A 233 16.82 -18.69 -27.41
N ILE A 234 17.66 -17.69 -27.12
CA ILE A 234 18.75 -17.27 -28.02
C ILE A 234 19.84 -18.34 -28.17
N PRO A 235 20.39 -18.95 -27.09
CA PRO A 235 21.40 -20.00 -27.23
C PRO A 235 20.89 -21.21 -28.01
N LYS A 236 19.63 -21.59 -27.79
CA LYS A 236 18.98 -22.69 -28.50
C LYS A 236 18.85 -22.40 -29.99
N GLN A 237 18.40 -21.21 -30.37
CA GLN A 237 18.33 -20.81 -31.77
C GLN A 237 19.71 -20.81 -32.44
N LYS A 238 20.74 -20.28 -31.75
CA LYS A 238 22.13 -20.32 -32.24
C LYS A 238 22.63 -21.74 -32.45
N ALA A 239 22.37 -22.65 -31.51
CA ALA A 239 22.74 -24.06 -31.62
C ALA A 239 22.02 -24.76 -32.79
N ILE A 240 20.74 -24.49 -33.00
CA ILE A 240 20.00 -25.01 -34.16
C ILE A 240 20.58 -24.49 -35.47
N MET A 241 20.93 -23.21 -35.56
CA MET A 241 21.55 -22.65 -36.75
C MET A 241 22.95 -23.24 -37.03
N ALA A 242 23.76 -23.44 -35.98
CA ALA A 242 25.07 -24.08 -36.10
C ALA A 242 24.92 -25.53 -36.60
N ALA A 243 24.04 -26.30 -35.98
CA ALA A 243 23.75 -27.68 -36.36
C ALA A 243 23.24 -27.82 -37.80
N GLN A 244 22.43 -26.88 -38.27
CA GLN A 244 21.99 -26.84 -39.67
C GLN A 244 23.14 -26.54 -40.64
N ALA A 245 24.05 -25.63 -40.29
CA ALA A 245 25.23 -25.33 -41.09
C ALA A 245 26.18 -26.54 -41.16
N ASP A 246 26.42 -27.21 -40.04
CA ASP A 246 27.25 -28.41 -39.98
C ASP A 246 26.61 -29.58 -40.74
N PHE A 247 25.30 -29.74 -40.67
CA PHE A 247 24.56 -30.71 -41.48
C PHE A 247 24.72 -30.47 -42.98
N ILE A 248 24.56 -29.22 -43.46
CA ILE A 248 24.72 -28.88 -44.88
C ILE A 248 26.15 -29.12 -45.36
N THR A 249 27.15 -28.96 -44.48
CA THR A 249 28.56 -29.21 -44.79
C THR A 249 29.00 -30.66 -44.55
N ASN A 250 28.05 -31.58 -44.28
CA ASN A 250 28.27 -33.01 -44.00
C ASN A 250 29.09 -33.30 -42.73
N HIS A 251 29.20 -32.36 -41.79
CA HIS A 251 29.80 -32.58 -40.46
C HIS A 251 28.76 -33.14 -39.49
N TYR A 252 28.29 -34.35 -39.77
CA TYR A 252 27.19 -34.99 -39.03
C TYR A 252 27.51 -35.20 -37.54
N ASP A 253 28.77 -35.45 -37.19
CA ASP A 253 29.26 -35.55 -35.82
C ASP A 253 29.09 -34.24 -35.05
N LYS A 254 29.46 -33.12 -35.66
CA LYS A 254 29.29 -31.79 -35.04
C LYS A 254 27.82 -31.41 -34.88
N THR A 255 26.96 -31.77 -35.82
CA THR A 255 25.51 -31.59 -35.70
C THR A 255 24.95 -32.26 -34.43
N LEU A 256 25.46 -33.46 -34.09
CA LEU A 256 25.07 -34.15 -32.86
C LEU A 256 25.56 -33.41 -31.62
N ASP A 257 26.80 -32.91 -31.63
CA ASP A 257 27.40 -32.17 -30.52
C ASP A 257 26.71 -30.82 -30.27
N ASP A 258 26.42 -30.05 -31.33
CA ASP A 258 25.76 -28.74 -31.25
C ASP A 258 24.40 -28.83 -30.55
N LEU A 259 23.65 -29.91 -30.79
CA LEU A 259 22.31 -30.11 -30.23
C LEU A 259 22.29 -31.03 -29.00
N LYS A 260 23.44 -31.51 -28.53
CA LYS A 260 23.55 -32.47 -27.42
C LYS A 260 22.91 -31.97 -26.12
N ALA A 261 23.01 -30.67 -25.87
CA ALA A 261 22.45 -30.02 -24.67
C ALA A 261 20.91 -29.99 -24.64
N TYR A 262 20.24 -30.26 -25.75
CA TYR A 262 18.79 -30.15 -25.88
C TYR A 262 18.15 -31.53 -26.04
N GLN A 263 17.05 -31.76 -25.32
CA GLN A 263 16.24 -32.97 -25.48
C GLN A 263 15.45 -32.91 -26.80
N PRO A 264 15.14 -34.06 -27.44
CA PRO A 264 14.41 -34.06 -28.71
C PRO A 264 13.09 -33.29 -28.65
N LYS A 265 12.35 -33.42 -27.55
CA LYS A 265 11.08 -32.70 -27.31
C LYS A 265 11.22 -31.17 -27.26
N GLN A 266 12.41 -30.66 -26.98
CA GLN A 266 12.67 -29.22 -26.96
C GLN A 266 12.96 -28.69 -28.35
N LEU A 267 13.30 -29.53 -29.33
CA LEU A 267 13.71 -29.11 -30.67
C LEU A 267 12.52 -29.01 -31.62
N SER A 268 12.61 -28.11 -32.60
CA SER A 268 11.63 -28.07 -33.71
C SER A 268 11.69 -29.38 -34.50
N LYS A 269 10.63 -29.69 -35.27
CA LYS A 269 10.63 -30.87 -36.14
C LYS A 269 11.78 -30.85 -37.16
N ASP A 270 12.11 -29.69 -37.72
CA ASP A 270 13.22 -29.55 -38.66
C ASP A 270 14.57 -29.83 -38.00
N ALA A 271 14.81 -29.30 -36.80
CA ALA A 271 16.03 -29.57 -36.05
C ALA A 271 16.15 -31.05 -35.65
N ARG A 272 15.02 -31.70 -35.32
CA ARG A 272 14.96 -33.14 -35.07
C ARG A 272 15.26 -33.95 -36.33
N PHE A 273 14.74 -33.56 -37.48
CA PHE A 273 15.05 -34.20 -38.76
C PHE A 273 16.53 -34.10 -39.10
N VAL A 274 17.13 -32.91 -38.94
CA VAL A 274 18.57 -32.70 -39.13
C VAL A 274 19.39 -33.61 -38.22
N LEU A 275 19.02 -33.69 -36.94
CA LEU A 275 19.70 -34.52 -35.95
C LEU A 275 19.53 -36.03 -36.22
N ALA A 276 18.32 -36.46 -36.59
CA ALA A 276 18.03 -37.85 -36.97
C ALA A 276 18.78 -38.26 -38.23
N SER A 277 18.76 -37.42 -39.28
CA SER A 277 19.48 -37.66 -40.52
C SER A 277 20.98 -37.74 -40.30
N SER A 278 21.53 -36.87 -39.46
CA SER A 278 22.95 -36.92 -39.05
C SER A 278 23.27 -38.23 -38.32
N SER A 279 22.39 -38.66 -37.43
CA SER A 279 22.53 -39.92 -36.69
C SER A 279 22.52 -41.14 -37.62
N ILE A 280 21.66 -41.17 -38.64
CA ILE A 280 21.63 -42.24 -39.64
C ILE A 280 22.92 -42.27 -40.47
N ASN A 281 23.45 -41.10 -40.84
CA ASN A 281 24.71 -41.01 -41.57
C ASN A 281 25.90 -41.55 -40.76
N LEU A 282 25.87 -41.39 -39.43
CA LEU A 282 26.89 -41.93 -38.51
C LEU A 282 26.64 -43.37 -38.08
N ALA A 283 25.43 -43.91 -38.28
CA ALA A 283 25.09 -45.26 -37.87
C ALA A 283 25.95 -46.33 -38.56
N ASN A 284 26.16 -47.46 -37.88
CA ASN A 284 26.91 -48.59 -38.40
C ASN A 284 26.07 -49.45 -39.38
N LEU A 285 25.66 -48.83 -40.49
CA LEU A 285 24.85 -49.41 -41.55
C LEU A 285 25.59 -49.33 -42.89
N SER A 286 25.25 -50.22 -43.83
CA SER A 286 25.78 -50.13 -45.20
C SER A 286 25.28 -48.86 -45.89
N GLN A 287 25.99 -48.39 -46.92
CA GLN A 287 25.58 -47.19 -47.66
C GLN A 287 24.19 -47.33 -48.30
N THR A 288 23.83 -48.55 -48.73
CA THR A 288 22.51 -48.85 -49.30
C THR A 288 21.41 -48.82 -48.24
N GLN A 289 21.68 -49.32 -47.04
CA GLN A 289 20.75 -49.25 -45.91
C GLN A 289 20.53 -47.81 -45.46
N LYS A 290 21.61 -47.01 -45.35
CA LYS A 290 21.51 -45.58 -45.01
C LYS A 290 20.64 -44.83 -46.02
N ALA A 291 20.88 -45.01 -47.31
CA ALA A 291 20.09 -44.39 -48.37
C ALA A 291 18.60 -44.79 -48.30
N ALA A 292 18.30 -46.06 -48.03
CA ALA A 292 16.92 -46.54 -47.91
C ALA A 292 16.16 -45.87 -46.75
N VAL A 293 16.83 -45.68 -45.59
CA VAL A 293 16.24 -44.98 -44.44
C VAL A 293 16.10 -43.48 -44.72
N LEU A 294 17.16 -42.83 -45.21
CA LEU A 294 17.18 -41.39 -45.48
C LEU A 294 16.12 -40.97 -46.50
N ASN A 295 15.81 -41.81 -47.49
CA ASN A 295 14.76 -41.53 -48.48
C ASN A 295 13.34 -41.57 -47.90
N ASN A 296 13.15 -42.16 -46.72
CA ASN A 296 11.85 -42.32 -46.07
C ASN A 296 11.67 -41.43 -44.82
N ILE A 297 12.68 -40.64 -44.46
CA ILE A 297 12.57 -39.70 -43.35
C ILE A 297 12.54 -38.25 -43.85
N SER A 298 11.75 -37.42 -43.18
CA SER A 298 11.60 -36.00 -43.47
C SER A 298 11.29 -35.24 -42.17
N SER A 299 11.15 -33.91 -42.24
CA SER A 299 10.65 -33.12 -41.11
C SER A 299 9.17 -33.39 -40.77
N THR A 300 8.43 -34.11 -41.61
CA THR A 300 7.03 -34.49 -41.35
C THR A 300 6.88 -35.90 -40.79
N THR A 301 7.96 -36.70 -40.77
CA THR A 301 7.99 -38.02 -40.13
C THR A 301 7.51 -37.96 -38.69
N ASP A 302 6.94 -39.06 -38.21
CA ASP A 302 6.42 -39.15 -36.86
C ASP A 302 7.52 -38.93 -35.81
N ASP A 303 7.10 -38.42 -34.66
CA ASP A 303 8.00 -38.03 -33.59
C ASP A 303 8.76 -39.22 -33.00
N ASN A 304 8.18 -40.44 -33.01
CA ASN A 304 8.83 -41.63 -32.45
C ASN A 304 9.98 -42.08 -33.34
N THR A 305 9.79 -42.13 -34.66
CA THR A 305 10.83 -42.50 -35.62
C THR A 305 11.98 -41.48 -35.63
N LEU A 306 11.67 -40.18 -35.61
CA LEU A 306 12.72 -39.15 -35.51
C LEU A 306 13.49 -39.26 -34.18
N ASN A 307 12.76 -39.40 -33.06
CA ASN A 307 13.40 -39.53 -31.75
C ASN A 307 14.19 -40.84 -31.61
N TYR A 308 13.77 -41.92 -32.26
CA TYR A 308 14.51 -43.19 -32.31
C TYR A 308 15.92 -42.95 -32.85
N TRP A 309 16.02 -42.36 -34.05
CA TRP A 309 17.31 -42.10 -34.69
C TRP A 309 18.16 -41.12 -33.91
N ILE A 310 17.54 -40.11 -33.28
CA ILE A 310 18.25 -39.18 -32.40
C ILE A 310 18.85 -39.90 -31.18
N TYR A 311 18.08 -40.73 -30.48
CA TYR A 311 18.59 -41.50 -29.34
C TYR A 311 19.64 -42.53 -29.78
N GLN A 312 19.48 -43.13 -30.96
CA GLN A 312 20.46 -44.03 -31.56
C GLN A 312 21.80 -43.32 -31.77
N GLY A 313 21.79 -42.14 -32.41
CA GLY A 313 23.01 -41.36 -32.65
C GLY A 313 23.68 -40.85 -31.37
N ARG A 314 22.91 -40.63 -30.30
CA ARG A 314 23.42 -40.24 -28.97
C ARG A 314 23.95 -41.41 -28.14
N GLY A 315 23.80 -42.65 -28.61
CA GLY A 315 24.15 -43.83 -27.83
C GLY A 315 23.18 -44.14 -26.69
N GLU A 316 21.99 -43.51 -26.67
CA GLU A 316 20.94 -43.76 -25.69
C GLU A 316 20.09 -44.98 -26.11
N PHE A 317 20.74 -46.11 -26.34
CA PHE A 317 20.17 -47.26 -27.04
C PHE A 317 18.97 -47.91 -26.34
N GLU A 318 18.85 -47.82 -25.01
CA GLU A 318 17.66 -48.30 -24.28
C GLU A 318 16.41 -47.47 -24.62
N LYS A 319 16.56 -46.16 -24.80
CA LYS A 319 15.45 -45.28 -25.23
C LYS A 319 15.10 -45.53 -26.69
N ALA A 320 16.11 -45.76 -27.53
CA ALA A 320 15.90 -46.15 -28.92
C ALA A 320 15.14 -47.48 -29.00
N LEU A 321 15.56 -48.51 -28.24
CA LEU A 321 14.87 -49.80 -28.19
C LEU A 321 13.40 -49.67 -27.78
N ASN A 322 13.10 -48.87 -26.75
CA ASN A 322 11.72 -48.63 -26.32
C ASN A 322 10.89 -47.96 -27.41
N LEU A 323 11.47 -47.00 -28.15
CA LEU A 323 10.78 -46.38 -29.28
C LEU A 323 10.60 -47.36 -30.43
N ALA A 324 11.59 -48.18 -30.78
CA ALA A 324 11.48 -49.18 -31.84
C ALA A 324 10.36 -50.20 -31.56
N LYS A 325 10.27 -50.69 -30.32
CA LYS A 325 9.17 -51.57 -29.88
C LYS A 325 7.81 -50.86 -29.93
N ASN A 326 7.75 -49.57 -29.62
CA ASN A 326 6.52 -48.78 -29.70
C ASN A 326 6.08 -48.55 -31.16
N ILE A 327 7.04 -48.28 -32.06
CA ILE A 327 6.82 -48.15 -33.50
C ILE A 327 6.37 -49.51 -34.08
N GLY A 328 6.82 -50.63 -33.50
CA GLY A 328 6.55 -51.97 -34.01
C GLY A 328 7.44 -52.34 -35.20
N ASP A 329 8.62 -51.73 -35.29
CA ASP A 329 9.58 -51.98 -36.37
C ASP A 329 10.66 -52.97 -35.89
N ASP A 330 10.56 -54.21 -36.39
CA ASP A 330 11.48 -55.29 -36.06
C ASP A 330 12.92 -55.02 -36.54
N GLN A 331 13.10 -54.25 -37.61
CA GLN A 331 14.44 -53.89 -38.12
C GLN A 331 15.10 -52.86 -37.20
N LEU A 332 14.36 -51.83 -36.77
CA LEU A 332 14.85 -50.87 -35.78
C LEU A 332 15.09 -51.55 -34.43
N THR A 333 14.22 -52.48 -34.04
CA THR A 333 14.38 -53.24 -32.81
C THR A 333 15.64 -54.11 -32.85
N LEU A 334 15.90 -54.79 -33.97
CA LEU A 334 17.12 -55.57 -34.18
C LEU A 334 18.37 -54.68 -34.12
N LEU A 335 18.34 -53.51 -34.76
CA LEU A 335 19.45 -52.55 -34.75
C LEU A 335 19.75 -52.07 -33.33
N ALA A 336 18.73 -51.66 -32.57
CA ALA A 336 18.89 -51.21 -31.18
C ALA A 336 19.47 -52.30 -30.27
N TYR A 337 19.01 -53.56 -30.38
CA TYR A 337 19.60 -54.67 -29.62
C TYR A 337 21.05 -54.95 -30.02
N THR A 338 21.38 -54.85 -31.32
CA THR A 338 22.74 -55.06 -31.81
C THR A 338 23.70 -54.02 -31.22
N ASP A 339 23.30 -52.75 -31.20
CA ASP A 339 24.12 -51.67 -30.63
C ASP A 339 24.19 -51.75 -29.10
N LEU A 340 23.10 -52.14 -28.41
CA LEU A 340 23.12 -52.45 -26.98
C LEU A 340 24.12 -53.58 -26.65
N TYR A 341 24.15 -54.63 -27.46
CA TYR A 341 25.09 -55.74 -27.31
C TYR A 341 26.54 -55.25 -27.46
N GLN A 342 26.84 -54.46 -28.50
CA GLN A 342 28.19 -53.93 -28.70
C GLN A 342 28.62 -52.98 -27.58
N ALA A 343 27.74 -52.05 -27.18
CA ALA A 343 28.01 -51.12 -26.09
C ALA A 343 28.25 -51.84 -24.75
N THR A 344 27.44 -52.86 -24.46
CA THR A 344 27.60 -53.69 -23.25
C THR A 344 28.90 -54.49 -23.30
N LYS A 345 29.26 -55.04 -24.46
CA LYS A 345 30.50 -55.79 -24.66
C LYS A 345 31.74 -54.91 -24.42
N LEU A 346 31.70 -53.66 -24.86
CA LEU A 346 32.79 -52.69 -24.70
C LEU A 346 32.82 -52.03 -23.30
N ASN A 347 31.79 -52.18 -22.49
CA ASN A 347 31.73 -51.60 -21.15
C ASN A 347 32.73 -52.28 -20.20
N THR A 348 33.72 -51.54 -19.71
CA THR A 348 34.76 -52.03 -18.79
C THR A 348 34.41 -51.86 -17.30
N SER A 349 33.34 -51.11 -16.99
CA SER A 349 32.96 -50.76 -15.61
C SER A 349 31.81 -51.61 -15.07
N MET A 350 31.11 -52.38 -15.92
CA MET A 350 29.98 -53.23 -15.52
C MET A 350 30.47 -54.50 -14.80
N ASN A 351 29.71 -54.95 -13.80
CA ASN A 351 29.96 -56.23 -13.14
C ASN A 351 29.94 -57.39 -14.15
N GLY A 352 30.87 -58.34 -14.03
CA GLY A 352 31.04 -59.44 -14.98
C GLY A 352 29.80 -60.33 -15.15
N ASP A 353 29.13 -60.68 -14.05
CA ASP A 353 27.94 -61.56 -14.09
C ASP A 353 26.74 -60.82 -14.70
N GLU A 354 26.55 -59.55 -14.33
CA GLU A 354 25.49 -58.71 -14.91
C GLU A 354 25.72 -58.48 -16.41
N LYS A 355 26.97 -58.23 -16.80
CA LYS A 355 27.39 -58.05 -18.18
C LYS A 355 27.09 -59.30 -19.00
N GLN A 356 27.49 -60.47 -18.51
CA GLN A 356 27.24 -61.74 -19.19
C GLN A 356 25.74 -61.99 -19.39
N LYS A 357 24.93 -61.76 -18.34
CA LYS A 357 23.48 -61.92 -18.41
C LYS A 357 22.83 -61.01 -19.46
N LYS A 358 23.20 -59.72 -19.50
CA LYS A 358 22.70 -58.77 -20.52
C LYS A 358 23.12 -59.16 -21.93
N LEU A 359 24.37 -59.59 -22.12
CA LEU A 359 24.85 -60.04 -23.42
C LEU A 359 24.09 -61.28 -23.93
N GLU A 360 23.81 -62.24 -23.06
CA GLU A 360 23.00 -63.42 -23.39
C GLU A 360 21.56 -63.04 -23.76
N GLU A 361 20.94 -62.16 -22.98
CA GLU A 361 19.58 -61.65 -23.25
C GLU A 361 19.51 -60.94 -24.60
N TYR A 362 20.40 -59.98 -24.86
CA TYR A 362 20.42 -59.25 -26.12
C TYR A 362 20.74 -60.17 -27.30
N ASN A 363 21.68 -61.09 -27.16
CA ASN A 363 22.02 -62.04 -28.22
C ASN A 363 20.85 -62.97 -28.56
N LYS A 364 20.09 -63.42 -27.55
CA LYS A 364 18.87 -64.21 -27.78
C LYS A 364 17.85 -63.41 -28.60
N GLN A 365 17.59 -62.16 -28.23
CA GLN A 365 16.66 -61.28 -28.96
C GLN A 365 17.13 -61.01 -30.39
N ILE A 366 18.44 -60.76 -30.60
CA ILE A 366 19.04 -60.59 -31.93
C ILE A 366 18.81 -61.83 -32.80
N GLN A 367 19.05 -63.03 -32.27
CA GLN A 367 18.86 -64.28 -33.02
C GLN A 367 17.39 -64.53 -33.36
N GLU A 368 16.46 -64.24 -32.45
CA GLU A 368 15.02 -64.36 -32.68
C GLU A 368 14.57 -63.41 -33.80
N LEU A 369 14.95 -62.13 -33.73
CA LEU A 369 14.58 -61.12 -34.72
C LEU A 369 15.24 -61.37 -36.08
N SER A 370 16.52 -61.75 -36.12
CA SER A 370 17.22 -62.05 -37.38
C SER A 370 16.62 -63.26 -38.12
N LYS A 371 16.14 -64.28 -37.39
CA LYS A 371 15.42 -65.41 -38.00
C LYS A 371 14.05 -65.01 -38.52
N SER A 372 13.38 -64.07 -37.88
CA SER A 372 12.08 -63.55 -38.32
C SER A 372 12.21 -62.73 -39.61
N LEU A 373 13.23 -61.85 -39.67
CA LEU A 373 13.47 -60.93 -40.79
C LEU A 373 14.17 -61.58 -42.00
N GLY A 374 14.80 -62.75 -41.82
CA GLY A 374 15.47 -63.51 -42.89
C GLY A 374 14.57 -64.54 -43.60
N LYS A 375 13.28 -64.61 -43.24
CA LYS A 375 12.24 -65.36 -43.94
C LYS A 375 11.44 -64.41 -44.81
#